data_AF-A0A2P8QLS9-F1
#
_entry.id   AF-A0A2P8QLS9-F1
#
_cell.length_a   1.000
_cell.length_b   1.000
_cell.length_c   1.000
_cell.angle_alpha   90.00
_cell.angle_beta   90.00
_cell.angle_gamma   90.00
#
_symmetry.space_group_name_H-M   'P 1'
#
loop_
_entity.id
_entity.type
_entity.pdbx_description
1 polymer ?
#
loop_
_entity_poly.entity_id
_entity_poly.type
_entity_poly.pdbx_seq_one_letter_code
_entity_poly.pdbx_strand_id
1 'polypeptide(L)'
;MKIDFDPEVDAAYLQLDDTKILNSEEVMPGVVFDFNEQGGVVGVEILGVRKKNPSHLLNLKIPFLCPDDRKAFESFLMEHAQV
;
A
#
# COMPACT_ATOMS: atom_id res chain seq x y z
N MET A 1 7.50 -4.64 -7.41
CA MET A 1 6.95 -3.51 -6.63
C MET A 1 8.07 -2.65 -6.03
N LYS A 2 7.78 -1.42 -5.61
CA LYS A 2 8.62 -0.61 -4.70
C LYS A 2 7.79 -0.15 -3.49
N ILE A 3 8.44 0.00 -2.35
CA ILE A 3 7.83 0.59 -1.14
C ILE A 3 8.68 1.80 -0.75
N ASP A 4 8.09 2.98 -0.81
CA ASP A 4 8.69 4.22 -0.34
C ASP A 4 8.02 4.60 0.97
N PHE A 5 8.78 4.63 2.07
CA PHE A 5 8.28 4.98 3.39
C PHE A 5 8.97 6.22 3.92
N ASP A 6 8.18 7.23 4.28
CA ASP A 6 8.65 8.42 4.95
C ASP A 6 8.31 8.35 6.45
N PRO A 7 9.31 8.12 7.32
CA PRO A 7 9.10 8.00 8.76
C PRO A 7 8.83 9.34 9.46
N GLU A 8 9.09 10.49 8.83
CA GLU A 8 8.84 11.81 9.41
C GLU A 8 7.34 12.15 9.34
N VAL A 9 6.69 11.80 8.23
CA VAL A 9 5.24 12.01 8.04
C VAL A 9 4.40 10.74 8.29
N ASP A 10 5.03 9.60 8.60
CA ASP A 10 4.39 8.31 8.86
C ASP A 10 3.51 7.82 7.70
N ALA A 11 4.01 7.95 6.47
CA ALA A 11 3.30 7.57 5.25
C ALA A 11 4.14 6.62 4.38
N ALA A 12 3.48 5.62 3.80
CA ALA A 12 4.09 4.71 2.84
C ALA A 12 3.34 4.73 1.52
N TYR A 13 4.08 4.63 0.42
CA TYR A 13 3.56 4.43 -0.91
C TYR A 13 4.08 3.12 -1.48
N LEU A 14 3.16 2.26 -1.92
CA LEU A 14 3.46 1.02 -2.61
C LEU A 14 3.21 1.23 -4.11
N GLN A 15 4.28 1.22 -4.89
CA GLN A 15 4.17 1.23 -6.35
C GLN A 15 4.08 -0.21 -6.86
N LEU A 16 2.90 -0.61 -7.33
CA LEU A 16 2.64 -1.95 -7.87
C LEU A 16 3.11 -2.06 -9.32
N ASP A 17 2.79 -1.05 -10.14
CA ASP A 17 3.26 -0.91 -11.53
C ASP A 17 3.61 0.53 -11.89
N ASP A 18 4.14 0.76 -13.10
CA ASP A 18 4.59 2.07 -13.61
C ASP A 18 3.57 2.76 -14.53
N THR A 19 2.35 2.24 -14.60
CA THR A 19 1.26 2.84 -15.37
C THR A 19 0.85 4.17 -14.75
N LYS A 20 0.41 5.09 -15.61
CA LYS A 20 -0.11 6.38 -15.17
C LYS A 20 -1.35 6.22 -14.28
N ILE A 21 -1.35 6.92 -13.16
CA ILE A 21 -2.50 7.08 -12.28
C ILE A 21 -3.53 8.01 -12.94
N LEU A 22 -4.78 7.55 -13.05
CA LEU A 22 -5.91 8.33 -13.54
C LEU A 22 -6.72 8.91 -12.38
N ASN A 23 -6.99 8.11 -11.34
CA ASN A 23 -7.76 8.53 -10.18
C ASN A 23 -7.32 7.76 -8.92
N SER A 24 -7.86 8.18 -7.78
CA SER A 24 -7.54 7.62 -6.47
C SER A 24 -8.83 7.49 -5.64
N GLU A 25 -8.92 6.46 -4.79
CA GLU A 25 -10.05 6.24 -3.89
C GLU A 25 -9.57 5.81 -2.51
N GLU A 26 -10.10 6.45 -1.45
CA GLU A 26 -9.86 6.02 -0.07
C GLU A 26 -10.76 4.82 0.25
N VAL A 27 -10.15 3.63 0.34
CA VAL A 27 -10.87 2.36 0.57
C VAL A 27 -11.06 2.04 2.05
N MET A 28 -10.26 2.64 2.91
CA MET A 28 -10.44 2.68 4.36
C MET A 28 -9.70 3.90 4.92
N PRO A 29 -10.00 4.36 6.15
CA PRO A 29 -9.37 5.54 6.73
C PRO A 29 -7.84 5.49 6.62
N GLY A 30 -7.25 6.43 5.86
CA GLY A 30 -5.83 6.54 5.60
C GLY A 30 -5.23 5.41 4.76
N VAL A 31 -6.02 4.75 3.91
CA VAL A 31 -5.51 3.86 2.85
C VAL A 31 -6.20 4.22 1.54
N VAL A 32 -5.40 4.62 0.56
CA VAL A 32 -5.86 5.11 -0.74
C VAL A 32 -5.33 4.18 -1.83
N PHE A 33 -6.21 3.77 -2.73
CA PHE A 33 -5.85 3.00 -3.92
C PHE A 33 -5.79 3.94 -5.11
N ASP A 34 -4.71 3.84 -5.88
CA ASP A 34 -4.55 4.56 -7.13
C ASP A 34 -4.87 3.62 -8.29
N PHE A 35 -5.68 4.10 -9.24
CA PHE A 35 -6.08 3.31 -10.39
C PHE A 35 -5.62 3.93 -11.70
N ASN A 36 -5.33 3.06 -12.67
CA ASN A 36 -5.10 3.44 -14.05
C ASN A 36 -6.41 3.60 -14.84
N GLU A 37 -6.31 3.93 -16.13
CA GLU A 37 -7.46 4.12 -17.02
C GLU A 37 -8.33 2.87 -17.22
N GLN A 38 -7.79 1.68 -16.92
CA GLN A 38 -8.51 0.41 -17.01
C GLN A 38 -9.18 0.01 -15.69
N GLY A 39 -9.06 0.83 -14.64
CA GLY A 39 -9.56 0.54 -13.30
C GLY A 39 -8.73 -0.49 -12.53
N GLY A 40 -7.50 -0.78 -12.98
CA GLY A 40 -6.55 -1.61 -12.24
C GLY A 40 -5.83 -0.79 -11.18
N VAL A 41 -5.61 -1.37 -10.00
CA VAL A 41 -4.84 -0.73 -8.92
C VAL A 41 -3.36 -0.76 -9.27
N VAL A 42 -2.73 0.41 -9.31
CA VAL A 42 -1.33 0.59 -9.69
C VAL A 42 -0.47 1.12 -8.55
N GLY A 43 -1.12 1.70 -7.53
CA GLY A 43 -0.49 2.25 -6.34
C GLY A 43 -1.35 2.09 -5.11
N VAL A 44 -0.73 2.05 -3.93
CA VAL A 44 -1.41 2.10 -2.63
C VAL A 44 -0.69 3.07 -1.72
N GLU A 45 -1.38 4.11 -1.26
CA GLU A 45 -0.89 5.02 -0.22
C GLU A 45 -1.46 4.59 1.14
N ILE A 46 -0.60 4.55 2.16
CA ILE A 46 -0.94 4.21 3.53
C ILE A 46 -0.47 5.33 4.44
N LEU A 47 -1.42 6.05 5.03
CA LEU A 47 -1.18 7.14 5.97
C LEU A 47 -1.27 6.65 7.41
N GLY A 48 -0.31 7.05 8.23
CA GLY A 48 -0.24 6.68 9.64
C GLY A 48 0.14 5.22 9.85
N VAL A 49 1.14 4.72 9.11
CA VAL A 49 1.55 3.29 9.08
C VAL A 49 1.73 2.74 10.49
N ARG A 50 2.44 3.48 11.35
CA ARG A 50 2.73 3.08 12.75
C ARG A 50 1.49 2.90 13.61
N LYS A 51 0.33 3.39 13.19
CA LYS A 51 -0.95 3.30 13.91
C LYS A 51 -1.89 2.26 13.30
N LYS A 52 -1.51 1.62 12.19
CA LYS A 52 -2.32 0.59 11.55
C LYS A 52 -2.10 -0.75 12.24
N ASN A 53 -3.17 -1.54 12.30
CA ASN A 53 -3.08 -2.95 12.60
C ASN A 53 -2.67 -3.70 11.31
N PRO A 54 -1.54 -4.43 11.29
CA PRO A 54 -1.07 -5.18 10.12
C PRO A 54 -2.13 -6.12 9.54
N SER A 55 -2.94 -6.78 10.38
CA SER A 55 -3.97 -7.71 9.91
C SER A 55 -5.05 -7.02 9.08
N HIS A 56 -5.39 -5.76 9.37
CA HIS A 56 -6.34 -5.01 8.54
C HIS A 56 -5.78 -4.71 7.16
N LEU A 57 -4.49 -4.38 7.08
CA LEU A 57 -3.81 -4.10 5.81
C LEU A 57 -3.59 -5.38 5.00
N LEU A 58 -3.27 -6.51 5.65
CA LEU A 58 -3.10 -7.80 4.98
C LEU A 58 -4.40 -8.42 4.46
N ASN A 59 -5.55 -7.98 4.98
CA ASN A 59 -6.86 -8.39 4.49
C ASN A 59 -7.33 -7.59 3.26
N LEU A 60 -6.63 -6.51 2.90
CA LEU A 60 -6.90 -5.78 1.66
C LEU A 60 -6.58 -6.63 0.44
N LYS A 61 -7.45 -6.54 -0.58
CA LYS A 61 -7.24 -7.20 -1.87
C LYS A 61 -6.29 -6.38 -2.75
N ILE A 62 -5.03 -6.27 -2.32
CA ILE A 62 -3.98 -5.62 -3.10
C ILE A 62 -3.53 -6.60 -4.20
N PRO A 63 -3.56 -6.22 -5.49
CA PRO A 63 -3.21 -7.11 -6.59
C PRO A 63 -1.69 -7.17 -6.81
N PHE A 64 -0.97 -7.79 -5.87
CA PHE A 64 0.47 -8.01 -6.02
C PHE A 64 0.78 -8.81 -7.28
N LEU A 65 1.75 -8.35 -8.08
CA LEU A 65 2.13 -8.97 -9.35
C LEU A 65 2.82 -10.33 -9.15
N CYS A 66 3.53 -10.51 -8.03
CA CYS A 66 4.15 -11.79 -7.67
C CYS A 66 4.07 -12.07 -6.16
N PRO A 67 4.26 -13.34 -5.73
CA PRO A 67 4.21 -13.71 -4.31
C PRO A 67 5.26 -13.05 -3.44
N ASP A 68 6.41 -12.68 -4.01
CA ASP A 68 7.49 -12.06 -3.25
C ASP A 68 7.20 -10.59 -2.92
N ASP A 69 6.42 -9.88 -3.75
CA ASP A 69 5.93 -8.54 -3.43
C ASP A 69 5.04 -8.57 -2.17
N ARG A 70 4.16 -9.57 -2.06
CA ARG A 70 3.33 -9.77 -0.86
C ARG A 70 4.17 -10.00 0.39
N LYS A 71 5.20 -10.84 0.31
CA LYS A 71 6.10 -11.10 1.44
C LYS A 71 6.88 -9.84 1.84
N ALA A 72 7.33 -9.05 0.87
CA ALA A 72 8.00 -7.78 1.12
C ALA A 72 7.07 -6.80 1.86
N PHE A 73 5.81 -6.71 1.44
CA PHE A 73 4.81 -5.92 2.16
C PHE A 73 4.54 -6.44 3.57
N GLU A 74 4.38 -7.76 3.74
CA GLU A 74 4.23 -8.38 5.06
C GLU A 74 5.41 -8.03 5.98
N SER A 75 6.65 -8.12 5.47
CA SER A 75 7.86 -7.81 6.22
C SER A 75 7.91 -6.33 6.62
N PHE A 76 7.58 -5.43 5.68
CA PHE A 76 7.46 -3.99 5.93
C PHE A 76 6.46 -3.68 7.06
N LEU A 77 5.28 -4.31 7.05
CA LEU A 77 4.28 -4.09 8.10
C LEU A 77 4.74 -4.58 9.46
N MET A 78 5.45 -5.72 9.53
CA MET A 78 5.98 -6.24 10.79
C MET A 78 7.07 -5.33 11.39
N GLU A 79 7.78 -4.58 10.56
CA GLU A 79 8.81 -3.65 11.01
C GLU A 79 8.23 -2.28 11.45
N HIS A 80 7.18 -1.80 10.80
CA HIS A 80 6.75 -0.41 10.93
C HIS A 80 5.33 -0.19 11.46
N ALA A 81 4.43 -1.16 11.37
CA ALA A 81 3.06 -1.02 11.86
C ALA A 81 2.89 -1.56 13.30
N GLN A 82 1.78 -1.21 13.93
CA GLN A 82 1.53 -1.56 15.34
C GLN A 82 1.16 -3.03 15.47
N VAL A 83 1.99 -3.79 16.19
CA VAL A 83 1.69 -5.18 16.59
C VAL A 83 0.83 -5.20 17.86
#